data_AF-A0A072U7U7-F1
#
_entry.id   AF-A0A072U7U7-F1
#
_cell.length_a   1.000
_cell.length_b   1.000
_cell.length_c   1.000
_cell.angle_alpha   90.00
_cell.angle_beta   90.00
_cell.angle_gamma   90.00
#
_symmetry.space_group_name_H-M   'P 1'
#
loop_
_entity.id
_entity.type
_entity.pdbx_description
1 polymer ?
#
loop_
_entity_poly.entity_id
_entity_poly.type
_entity_poly.pdbx_seq_one_letter_code
_entity_poly.pdbx_strand_id
1 'polypeptide(L)'
;MKSLASQHDKAAKEAYHKNDHQLAMQYARIAKDEHRIAGELHRQAAAKIFEITNRKNNIWRIDLHGLHGEEATYFLQERLNEIKTEAKPLEVITGVGKHSNGKPVLPIKVPNFLSDNKYQFKEIRPGVLKVWPIYNHINVKIDIHQAELNIMKVFKRKEEKVAVAIMVT
;
A
#
# COMPACT_ATOMS: atom_id res chain seq x y z
N MET A 1 -10.56 -27.27 0.01
CA MET A 1 -10.73 -27.27 1.48
C MET A 1 -11.33 -25.94 1.91
N LYS A 2 -12.27 -25.92 2.88
CA LYS A 2 -12.84 -24.68 3.43
C LYS A 2 -12.01 -24.24 4.64
N SER A 3 -11.69 -22.95 4.75
CA SER A 3 -10.98 -22.40 5.91
C SER A 3 -11.82 -22.56 7.19
N LEU A 4 -11.16 -22.59 8.36
CA LEU A 4 -11.84 -22.64 9.67
C LEU A 4 -12.83 -21.46 9.81
N ALA A 5 -12.41 -20.25 9.41
CA ALA A 5 -13.27 -19.07 9.45
C ALA A 5 -14.57 -19.25 8.63
N SER A 6 -14.48 -19.86 7.44
CA SER A 6 -15.66 -20.15 6.62
C SER A 6 -16.57 -21.21 7.24
N GLN A 7 -16.02 -22.16 8.01
CA GLN A 7 -16.81 -23.14 8.74
C GLN A 7 -17.55 -22.49 9.91
N HIS A 8 -16.88 -21.61 10.67
CA HIS A 8 -17.52 -20.88 11.76
C HIS A 8 -18.54 -19.84 11.26
N ASP A 9 -18.32 -19.20 10.10
CA ASP A 9 -19.33 -18.35 9.45
C ASP A 9 -20.59 -19.15 9.10
N LYS A 10 -20.42 -20.39 8.61
CA LYS A 10 -21.53 -21.28 8.30
C LYS A 10 -22.26 -21.70 9.58
N ALA A 11 -21.52 -22.09 10.63
CA ALA A 11 -22.09 -22.46 11.92
C ALA A 11 -22.85 -21.30 12.59
N ALA A 12 -22.33 -20.07 12.50
CA ALA A 12 -22.99 -18.87 13.01
C ALA A 12 -24.35 -18.63 12.31
N LYS A 13 -24.39 -18.75 10.97
CA LYS A 13 -25.63 -18.62 10.20
C LYS A 13 -26.63 -19.71 10.55
N GLU A 14 -26.18 -20.96 10.67
CA GLU A 14 -27.04 -22.08 11.05
C GLU A 14 -27.63 -21.92 12.45
N ALA A 15 -26.82 -21.49 13.43
CA ALA A 15 -27.30 -21.21 14.80
C ALA A 15 -28.32 -20.05 14.83
N TYR A 16 -28.09 -19.01 14.03
CA TYR A 16 -29.03 -17.90 13.91
C TYR A 16 -30.38 -18.36 13.35
N HIS A 17 -30.39 -19.19 12.31
CA HIS A 17 -31.62 -19.77 11.75
C HIS A 17 -32.35 -20.71 12.72
N LYS A 18 -31.64 -21.28 13.70
CA LYS A 18 -32.22 -22.06 14.79
C LYS A 18 -32.72 -21.21 15.97
N ASN A 19 -32.67 -19.88 15.85
CA ASN A 19 -32.96 -18.91 16.93
C ASN A 19 -32.04 -19.04 18.16
N ASP A 20 -30.89 -19.71 18.01
CA ASP A 20 -29.86 -19.76 19.05
C ASP A 20 -28.90 -18.58 18.85
N HIS A 21 -29.34 -17.41 19.29
CA HIS A 21 -28.59 -16.17 19.12
C HIS A 21 -27.29 -16.14 19.93
N GLN A 22 -27.23 -16.81 21.09
CA GLN A 22 -26.01 -16.87 21.90
C GLN A 22 -24.92 -17.66 21.18
N LEU A 23 -25.26 -18.84 20.67
CA LEU A 23 -24.32 -19.68 19.93
C LEU A 23 -23.92 -19.02 18.60
N ALA A 24 -24.87 -18.37 17.91
CA ALA A 24 -24.58 -17.60 16.70
C ALA A 24 -23.55 -16.48 16.97
N MET A 25 -23.73 -15.73 18.06
CA MET A 25 -22.77 -14.69 18.47
C MET A 25 -21.40 -15.27 18.80
N GLN A 26 -21.34 -16.42 19.47
CA GLN A 26 -20.07 -17.07 19.79
C GLN A 26 -19.32 -17.49 18.52
N TYR A 27 -19.98 -18.18 17.60
CA TYR A 27 -19.36 -18.57 16.33
C TYR A 27 -18.93 -17.36 15.50
N ALA A 28 -19.73 -16.30 15.46
CA ALA A 28 -19.37 -15.07 14.75
C ALA A 28 -18.12 -14.40 15.33
N ARG A 29 -17.94 -14.40 16.66
CA ARG A 29 -16.73 -13.90 17.32
C ARG A 29 -15.51 -14.71 16.93
N ILE A 30 -15.62 -16.04 16.97
CA ILE A 30 -14.52 -16.95 16.59
C ILE A 30 -14.15 -16.74 15.11
N ALA A 31 -15.14 -16.72 14.22
CA ALA A 31 -14.91 -16.47 12.79
C ALA A 31 -14.19 -15.13 12.56
N LYS A 32 -14.59 -14.08 13.28
CA LYS A 32 -13.95 -12.76 13.20
C LYS A 32 -12.48 -12.81 13.61
N ASP A 33 -12.15 -13.50 14.70
CA ASP A 33 -10.77 -13.66 15.15
C ASP A 33 -9.93 -14.49 14.17
N GLU A 34 -10.49 -15.55 13.61
CA GLU A 34 -9.82 -16.37 12.62
C GLU A 34 -9.58 -15.61 11.30
N HIS A 35 -10.55 -14.82 10.83
CA HIS A 35 -10.37 -13.92 9.69
C HIS A 35 -9.26 -12.90 9.95
N ARG A 36 -9.18 -12.35 11.17
CA ARG A 36 -8.12 -11.42 11.57
C ARG A 36 -6.75 -12.09 11.54
N ILE A 37 -6.62 -13.29 12.11
CA ILE A 37 -5.35 -14.05 12.13
C ILE A 37 -4.94 -14.43 10.71
N ALA A 38 -5.87 -14.93 9.89
CA ALA A 38 -5.60 -15.28 8.49
C ALA A 38 -5.16 -14.05 7.69
N GLY A 39 -5.81 -12.90 7.88
CA GLY A 39 -5.42 -11.64 7.24
C GLY A 39 -4.01 -11.19 7.63
N GLU A 40 -3.61 -11.38 8.89
CA GLU A 40 -2.25 -11.07 9.34
C GLU A 40 -1.21 -12.00 8.71
N LEU A 41 -1.46 -13.31 8.69
CA LEU A 41 -0.58 -14.26 8.03
C LEU A 41 -0.46 -14.00 6.52
N HIS A 42 -1.56 -13.60 5.87
CA HIS A 42 -1.55 -13.19 4.48
C HIS A 42 -0.66 -11.95 4.27
N ARG A 43 -0.79 -10.92 5.11
CA ARG A 43 0.09 -9.72 5.06
C ARG A 43 1.56 -10.08 5.21
N GLN A 44 1.90 -10.95 6.17
CA GLN A 44 3.28 -11.39 6.39
C GLN A 44 3.83 -12.18 5.19
N ALA A 45 3.03 -13.10 4.65
CA ALA A 45 3.39 -13.84 3.45
C ALA A 45 3.58 -12.90 2.24
N ALA A 46 2.68 -11.94 2.05
CA ALA A 46 2.73 -10.96 0.99
C ALA A 46 3.99 -10.10 1.05
N ALA A 47 4.37 -9.62 2.24
CA ALA A 47 5.62 -8.90 2.44
C ALA A 47 6.84 -9.73 2.03
N LYS A 48 6.85 -11.02 2.38
CA LYS A 48 7.95 -11.92 2.01
C LYS A 48 8.00 -12.20 0.50
N ILE A 49 6.84 -12.43 -0.13
CA ILE A 49 6.74 -12.61 -1.58
C ILE A 49 7.24 -11.34 -2.29
N PHE A 50 6.78 -10.18 -1.85
CA PHE A 50 7.16 -8.89 -2.43
C PHE A 50 8.67 -8.66 -2.33
N GLU A 51 9.26 -8.86 -1.15
CA GLU A 51 10.69 -8.74 -0.90
C GLU A 51 11.50 -9.65 -1.85
N ILE A 52 11.17 -10.94 -1.91
CA ILE A 52 11.89 -11.92 -2.74
C ILE A 52 11.79 -11.55 -4.22
N THR A 53 10.59 -11.20 -4.68
CA THR A 53 10.31 -10.90 -6.08
C THR A 53 10.98 -9.60 -6.54
N ASN A 54 11.07 -8.61 -5.65
CA ASN A 54 11.63 -7.30 -5.96
C ASN A 54 13.10 -7.13 -5.57
N ARG A 55 13.75 -8.15 -4.98
CA ARG A 55 15.12 -8.05 -4.45
C ARG A 55 16.17 -7.56 -5.47
N LYS A 56 15.95 -7.79 -6.77
CA LYS A 56 16.86 -7.36 -7.86
C LYS A 56 16.30 -6.20 -8.68
N ASN A 57 15.08 -5.75 -8.38
CA ASN A 57 14.45 -4.67 -9.11
C ASN A 57 15.01 -3.33 -8.61
N ASN A 58 15.20 -2.39 -9.53
CA ASN A 58 15.47 -1.01 -9.15
C ASN A 58 14.15 -0.31 -8.74
N ILE A 59 14.27 0.89 -8.19
CA ILE A 59 13.13 1.67 -7.70
C ILE A 59 12.07 1.97 -8.79
N TRP A 60 12.43 1.98 -10.08
CA TRP A 60 11.55 2.25 -11.21
C TRP A 60 10.84 1.02 -11.77
N ARG A 61 10.99 -0.12 -11.10
CA ARG A 61 10.31 -1.37 -11.43
C ARG A 61 9.74 -2.00 -10.18
N ILE A 62 8.47 -2.36 -10.21
CA ILE A 62 7.78 -3.05 -9.13
C ILE A 62 7.06 -4.25 -9.69
N ASP A 63 7.25 -5.39 -9.03
CA ASP A 63 6.60 -6.63 -9.36
C ASP A 63 5.63 -7.03 -8.25
N LEU A 64 4.35 -7.08 -8.60
CA LEU A 64 3.23 -7.35 -7.72
C LEU A 64 2.63 -8.73 -7.97
N HIS A 65 3.19 -9.54 -8.87
CA HIS A 65 2.61 -10.84 -9.18
C HIS A 65 2.59 -11.74 -7.95
N GLY A 66 1.54 -12.56 -7.85
CA GLY A 66 1.36 -13.48 -6.72
C GLY A 66 0.83 -12.83 -5.44
N LEU A 67 0.72 -11.50 -5.38
CA LEU A 67 0.08 -10.81 -4.25
C LEU A 67 -1.45 -10.83 -4.37
N HIS A 68 -2.13 -10.73 -3.23
CA HIS A 68 -3.56 -10.44 -3.23
C HIS A 68 -3.83 -8.99 -3.62
N GLY A 69 -5.06 -8.75 -4.05
CA GLY A 69 -5.49 -7.46 -4.56
C GLY A 69 -5.26 -6.27 -3.63
N GLU A 70 -5.50 -6.43 -2.31
CA GLU A 70 -5.30 -5.35 -1.33
C GLU A 70 -3.81 -5.09 -1.04
N GLU A 71 -3.04 -6.16 -0.89
CA GLU A 71 -1.59 -6.11 -0.67
C GLU A 71 -0.88 -5.45 -1.85
N ALA A 72 -1.26 -5.82 -3.08
CA ALA A 72 -0.70 -5.26 -4.30
C ALA A 72 -0.93 -3.75 -4.40
N THR A 73 -2.15 -3.27 -4.10
CA THR A 73 -2.45 -1.84 -4.11
C THR A 73 -1.70 -1.08 -3.02
N TYR A 74 -1.50 -1.71 -1.85
CA TYR A 74 -0.70 -1.12 -0.77
C TYR A 74 0.76 -0.91 -1.20
N PHE A 75 1.44 -1.95 -1.69
CA PHE A 75 2.83 -1.82 -2.15
C PHE A 75 2.99 -0.88 -3.35
N LEU A 76 2.00 -0.85 -4.25
CA LEU A 76 1.98 0.08 -5.36
C LEU A 76 1.90 1.53 -4.88
N GLN A 77 1.02 1.83 -3.92
CA GLN A 77 0.87 3.17 -3.35
C GLN A 77 2.17 3.63 -2.67
N GLU A 78 2.79 2.76 -1.87
CA GLU A 78 4.06 3.07 -1.21
C GLU A 78 5.15 3.37 -2.23
N ARG A 79 5.30 2.54 -3.26
CA ARG A 79 6.29 2.79 -4.31
C ARG A 79 6.02 4.08 -5.08
N LEU A 80 4.76 4.38 -5.40
CA LEU A 80 4.40 5.64 -6.07
C LEU A 80 4.71 6.86 -5.19
N ASN A 81 4.58 6.73 -3.86
CA ASN A 81 4.96 7.77 -2.92
C ASN A 81 6.47 7.99 -2.84
N GLU A 82 7.25 6.91 -2.88
CA GLU A 82 8.73 6.96 -2.88
C GLU A 82 9.28 7.71 -4.09
N ILE A 83 8.66 7.52 -5.27
CA ILE A 83 9.18 8.04 -6.54
C ILE A 83 8.52 9.33 -7.02
N LYS A 84 7.58 9.89 -6.24
CA LYS A 84 6.72 11.02 -6.66
C LYS A 84 7.47 12.29 -7.08
N THR A 85 8.74 12.43 -6.72
CA THR A 85 9.57 13.61 -6.98
C THR A 85 10.21 13.61 -8.36
N GLU A 86 10.37 12.45 -9.01
CA GLU A 86 11.06 12.35 -10.30
C GLU A 86 10.12 12.05 -11.47
N ALA A 87 10.53 12.48 -12.67
CA ALA A 87 9.68 12.51 -13.86
C ALA A 87 9.68 11.21 -14.62
N LYS A 88 9.99 10.13 -13.91
CA LYS A 88 10.29 8.87 -14.51
C LYS A 88 9.11 7.93 -14.29
N PRO A 89 8.63 7.27 -15.35
CA PRO A 89 7.54 6.32 -15.21
C PRO A 89 8.00 5.06 -14.47
N LEU A 90 7.10 4.51 -13.67
CA LEU A 90 7.22 3.23 -12.98
C LEU A 90 6.74 2.09 -13.89
N GLU A 91 7.53 1.03 -14.00
CA GLU A 91 7.09 -0.23 -14.58
C GLU A 91 6.45 -1.11 -13.50
N VAL A 92 5.16 -1.40 -13.63
CA VAL A 92 4.37 -2.21 -12.70
C VAL A 92 4.02 -3.55 -13.36
N ILE A 93 4.47 -4.65 -12.76
CA ILE A 93 4.19 -6.01 -13.23
C ILE A 93 3.07 -6.58 -12.36
N THR A 94 1.91 -6.84 -12.97
CA THR A 94 0.75 -7.47 -12.32
C THR A 94 0.65 -8.96 -12.63
N GLY A 95 1.45 -9.42 -13.62
CA GLY A 95 1.34 -10.74 -14.21
C GLY A 95 0.14 -10.85 -15.17
N VAL A 96 0.11 -11.89 -15.99
CA VAL A 96 -0.97 -12.10 -16.99
C VAL A 96 -2.25 -12.67 -16.38
N GLY A 97 -2.26 -12.97 -15.08
CA GLY A 97 -3.42 -13.58 -14.41
C GLY A 97 -3.63 -15.07 -14.71
N LYS A 98 -2.57 -15.87 -14.81
CA LYS A 98 -2.70 -17.33 -14.83
C LYS A 98 -2.82 -17.84 -13.39
N HIS A 99 -4.02 -18.23 -13.00
CA HIS A 99 -4.30 -18.82 -11.70
C HIS A 99 -5.04 -20.15 -11.88
N SER A 100 -4.85 -21.05 -10.92
CA SER A 100 -5.30 -22.43 -11.00
C SER A 100 -6.82 -22.61 -10.89
N ASN A 101 -7.63 -21.58 -10.58
CA ASN A 101 -9.07 -21.72 -10.28
C ASN A 101 -9.92 -20.41 -10.29
N GLY A 102 -9.53 -19.30 -10.95
CA GLY A 102 -10.34 -18.06 -10.89
C GLY A 102 -9.99 -16.93 -11.87
N LYS A 103 -10.82 -15.87 -11.91
CA LYS A 103 -10.62 -14.67 -12.74
C LYS A 103 -9.34 -13.93 -12.33
N PRO A 104 -8.58 -13.34 -13.27
CA PRO A 104 -7.43 -12.49 -12.97
C PRO A 104 -7.80 -11.35 -12.02
N VAL A 105 -7.15 -11.26 -10.85
CA VAL A 105 -7.47 -10.22 -9.86
C VAL A 105 -6.64 -8.95 -10.09
N LEU A 106 -5.31 -9.08 -10.16
CA LEU A 106 -4.43 -7.92 -10.27
C LEU A 106 -4.53 -7.16 -11.59
N PRO A 107 -4.66 -7.82 -12.76
CA PRO A 107 -4.88 -7.12 -14.03
C PRO A 107 -6.17 -6.28 -14.07
N ILE A 108 -7.10 -6.49 -13.13
CA ILE A 108 -8.30 -5.66 -12.98
C ILE A 108 -8.10 -4.62 -11.87
N LYS A 109 -7.67 -5.06 -10.68
CA LYS A 109 -7.64 -4.20 -9.49
C LYS A 109 -6.58 -3.10 -9.56
N VAL A 110 -5.42 -3.36 -10.16
CA VAL A 110 -4.35 -2.36 -10.27
C VAL A 110 -4.74 -1.21 -11.22
N PRO A 111 -5.22 -1.46 -12.46
CA PRO A 111 -5.74 -0.39 -13.32
C PRO A 111 -6.87 0.43 -12.70
N ASN A 112 -7.79 -0.21 -11.96
CA ASN A 112 -8.86 0.51 -11.26
C ASN A 112 -8.29 1.44 -10.19
N PHE A 113 -7.39 0.94 -9.33
CA PHE A 113 -6.71 1.75 -8.33
C PHE A 113 -5.99 2.96 -8.96
N LEU A 114 -5.27 2.75 -10.06
CA LEU A 114 -4.56 3.83 -10.76
C LEU A 114 -5.52 4.87 -11.32
N SER A 115 -6.62 4.43 -11.94
CA SER A 115 -7.68 5.31 -12.48
C SER A 115 -8.35 6.12 -11.37
N ASP A 116 -8.76 5.46 -10.28
CA ASP A 116 -9.44 6.08 -9.14
C ASP A 116 -8.56 7.16 -8.48
N ASN A 117 -7.24 6.95 -8.48
CA ASN A 117 -6.26 7.89 -7.93
C ASN A 117 -5.66 8.84 -8.99
N LYS A 118 -6.23 8.89 -10.20
CA LYS A 118 -5.85 9.82 -11.29
C LYS A 118 -4.41 9.67 -11.81
N TYR A 119 -3.81 8.50 -11.67
CA TYR A 119 -2.54 8.22 -12.31
C TYR A 119 -2.74 8.00 -13.81
N GLN A 120 -1.82 8.52 -14.62
CA GLN A 120 -1.75 8.15 -16.03
C GLN A 120 -1.02 6.82 -16.16
N PHE A 121 -1.54 5.90 -16.93
CA PHE A 121 -0.89 4.61 -17.18
C PHE A 121 -1.22 4.03 -18.55
N LYS A 122 -0.38 3.10 -19.00
CA LYS A 122 -0.57 2.35 -20.25
C LYS A 122 -0.06 0.93 -20.09
N GLU A 123 -0.82 -0.05 -20.54
CA GLU A 123 -0.32 -1.42 -20.68
C GLU A 123 0.64 -1.50 -21.88
N ILE A 124 1.89 -1.86 -21.62
CA ILE A 124 2.93 -1.96 -22.66
C ILE A 124 2.97 -3.37 -23.22
N ARG A 125 2.70 -4.37 -22.37
CA ARG A 125 2.57 -5.80 -22.71
C ARG A 125 1.61 -6.45 -21.71
N PRO A 126 1.01 -7.61 -22.03
CA PRO A 126 0.11 -8.30 -21.12
C PRO A 126 0.68 -8.43 -19.70
N GLY A 127 0.01 -7.82 -18.72
CA GLY A 127 0.40 -7.86 -17.31
C GLY A 127 1.53 -6.91 -16.91
N VAL A 128 1.92 -5.96 -17.78
CA VAL A 128 2.95 -4.95 -17.51
C VAL A 128 2.43 -3.56 -17.86
N LEU A 129 2.30 -2.72 -16.84
CA LEU A 129 1.84 -1.34 -16.94
C LEU A 129 3.02 -0.38 -16.81
N LYS A 130 3.00 0.68 -17.59
CA LYS A 130 3.83 1.86 -17.39
C LYS A 130 2.97 2.94 -16.74
N VAL A 131 3.38 3.44 -15.59
CA VAL A 131 2.61 4.38 -14.76
C VAL A 131 3.43 5.67 -14.60
N TRP A 132 2.80 6.82 -14.83
CA TRP A 132 3.44 8.11 -14.66
C TRP A 132 3.04 8.74 -13.33
N PRO A 133 4.00 9.23 -12.52
CA PRO A 133 3.71 9.89 -11.26
C PRO A 133 2.93 11.19 -11.49
N ILE A 134 2.02 11.50 -10.57
CA ILE A 134 1.27 12.75 -10.61
C ILE A 134 2.20 13.85 -10.11
N TYR A 135 2.68 14.68 -11.04
CA TYR A 135 3.45 15.86 -10.69
C TYR A 135 2.56 16.97 -10.15
N ASN A 136 2.46 17.04 -8.82
CA ASN A 136 1.92 18.22 -8.18
C ASN A 136 3.01 19.30 -8.03
N HIS A 137 3.07 20.23 -8.99
CA HIS A 137 3.89 21.45 -8.91
C HIS A 137 3.65 22.27 -7.62
N ILE A 138 2.53 22.05 -6.92
CA ILE A 138 2.12 22.83 -5.75
C ILE A 138 2.90 22.43 -4.48
N ASN A 139 3.28 21.16 -4.31
CA ASN A 139 3.99 20.71 -3.11
C ASN A 139 5.47 21.12 -3.08
N VAL A 140 6.09 21.28 -4.25
CA VAL A 140 7.50 21.72 -4.34
C VAL A 140 7.67 23.16 -3.85
N LYS A 141 6.70 24.05 -4.12
CA LYS A 141 6.73 25.43 -3.62
C LYS A 141 6.59 25.51 -2.09
N ILE A 142 5.77 24.63 -1.50
CA ILE A 142 5.56 24.59 -0.05
C ILE A 142 6.82 24.06 0.64
N ASP A 143 7.46 23.01 0.10
CA ASP A 143 8.71 22.49 0.66
C ASP A 143 9.86 23.50 0.55
N ILE A 144 9.98 24.23 -0.56
CA ILE A 144 11.00 25.28 -0.70
C ILE A 144 10.74 26.42 0.28
N HIS A 145 9.50 26.91 0.40
CA HIS A 145 9.19 27.99 1.34
C HIS A 145 9.40 27.55 2.80
N GLN A 146 9.03 26.32 3.15
CA GLN A 146 9.26 25.79 4.49
C GLN A 146 10.75 25.57 4.76
N ALA A 147 11.52 25.14 3.76
CA ALA A 147 12.98 25.04 3.84
C ALA A 147 13.64 26.41 4.00
N GLU A 148 13.22 27.43 3.23
CA GLU A 148 13.68 28.82 3.37
C GLU A 148 13.36 29.38 4.77
N LEU A 149 12.14 29.20 5.27
CA LEU A 149 11.75 29.60 6.62
C LEU A 149 12.56 28.86 7.69
N ASN A 150 12.86 27.58 7.49
CA ASN A 150 13.70 26.81 8.41
C ASN A 150 15.15 27.30 8.39
N ILE A 151 15.72 27.58 7.22
CA ILE A 151 17.05 28.17 7.06
C ILE A 151 17.12 29.54 7.75
N MET A 152 16.14 30.42 7.52
CA MET A 152 16.06 31.74 8.17
C MET A 152 15.95 31.64 9.71
N LYS A 153 15.17 30.67 10.23
CA LYS A 153 15.09 30.40 11.68
C LYS A 153 16.40 29.88 12.27
N VAL A 154 17.23 29.19 11.49
CA VAL A 154 18.56 28.75 11.93
C VAL A 154 19.53 29.93 11.97
N PHE A 155 19.49 30.83 10.99
CA PHE A 155 20.30 32.05 10.98
C PHE A 155 19.97 33.00 12.14
N LYS A 156 18.69 33.30 12.39
CA LYS A 156 18.28 34.14 13.55
C LYS A 156 18.78 33.59 14.89
N ARG A 157 18.73 32.27 15.08
CA ARG A 157 19.23 31.62 16.31
C ARG A 157 20.74 31.67 16.46
N LYS A 158 21.51 31.76 15.36
CA LYS A 158 22.96 31.96 15.44
C LYS A 158 23.29 33.39 15.86
N GLU A 159 22.60 34.39 15.30
CA GLU A 159 22.80 35.80 15.67
C GLU A 159 22.46 36.07 17.14
N GLU A 160 21.33 35.53 17.65
CA GLU A 160 20.97 35.66 19.07
C GLU A 160 21.96 34.97 19.99
N LYS A 161 22.49 33.79 19.62
CA LYS A 161 23.51 33.11 20.44
C LYS A 161 24.84 33.84 20.47
N VAL A 162 25.24 34.48 19.37
CA VAL A 162 26.44 35.33 19.32
C VAL A 162 26.23 36.60 20.15
N ALA A 163 25.07 37.24 20.04
CA ALA A 163 24.72 38.40 20.85
C ALA A 163 24.68 38.09 22.35
N VAL A 164 24.11 36.94 22.75
CA VAL A 164 24.13 36.49 24.15
C VAL A 164 25.55 36.18 24.60
N ALA A 165 26.37 35.49 23.81
CA ALA A 165 27.74 35.17 24.18
C ALA A 165 28.63 36.41 24.37
N ILE A 166 28.40 37.49 23.60
CA ILE A 166 29.11 38.76 23.75
C ILE A 166 28.66 39.52 25.02
N MET A 167 27.44 39.31 25.50
CA MET A 167 26.91 40.00 26.68
C MET A 167 27.29 39.35 28.03
N VAL A 168 27.90 38.16 28.04
CA VAL A 168 28.30 37.44 29.28
C VAL A 168 29.83 37.32 29.47
N THR A 169 30.61 38.06 28.68
CA THR A 169 32.09 38.17 28.80
C THR A 169 32.49 39.60 29.11
#